data_AF-A0AAW5AE12-F1
#
_entry.id   AF-A0AAW5AE12-F1
#
_cell.length_a   1.000
_cell.length_b   1.000
_cell.length_c   1.000
_cell.angle_alpha   90.00
_cell.angle_beta   90.00
_cell.angle_gamma   90.00
#
_symmetry.space_group_name_H-M   'P 1'
#
loop_
_entity.id
_entity.type
_entity.pdbx_description
1 polymer ?
#
loop_
_entity_poly.entity_id
_entity_poly.type
_entity_poly.pdbx_seq_one_letter_code
_entity_poly.pdbx_strand_id
1 'polypeptide(L)'
;MNESRQQQILAGQSSIAQKVFTLVPIQAAWSNHEIHGAALTAKATGASPYAIRRALGELKEAGLIREPVGGKFQRDAATPKKIKEQAVTQVAKQAVVSIKKPEGALDVLASLSGEVVSLADDFSRRMKALASRIEEVALSVEVERETNAAAVGKLKQLQELLKGISQ
;
A
#
# COMPACT_ATOMS: atom_id res chain seq x y z
N MET A 1 -27.03 2.74 1.12
CA MET A 1 -26.35 2.39 -0.15
C MET A 1 -27.21 1.35 -0.88
N ASN A 2 -27.35 1.39 -2.22
CA ASN A 2 -28.08 0.32 -2.94
C ASN A 2 -27.20 -0.94 -3.04
N GLU A 3 -27.77 -2.13 -2.88
CA GLU A 3 -27.05 -3.42 -2.88
C GLU A 3 -26.22 -3.63 -4.15
N SER A 4 -26.78 -3.27 -5.32
CA SER A 4 -26.09 -3.36 -6.61
C SER A 4 -24.86 -2.47 -6.67
N ARG A 5 -24.92 -1.27 -6.08
CA ARG A 5 -23.78 -0.34 -6.02
C ARG A 5 -22.72 -0.85 -5.04
N GLN A 6 -23.13 -1.45 -3.93
CA GLN A 6 -22.21 -2.08 -2.98
C GLN A 6 -21.47 -3.26 -3.62
N GLN A 7 -22.16 -4.11 -4.38
CA GLN A 7 -21.55 -5.23 -5.08
C GLN A 7 -20.57 -4.77 -6.17
N GLN A 8 -20.89 -3.72 -6.92
CA GLN A 8 -19.98 -3.14 -7.90
C GLN A 8 -18.71 -2.59 -7.26
N ILE A 9 -18.84 -1.87 -6.14
CA ILE A 9 -17.67 -1.34 -5.42
C ILE A 9 -16.87 -2.49 -4.80
N LEU A 10 -17.52 -3.51 -4.21
CA LEU A 10 -16.87 -4.72 -3.71
C LEU A 10 -16.09 -5.46 -4.80
N ALA A 11 -16.66 -5.60 -6.00
CA ALA A 11 -16.02 -6.27 -7.11
C ALA A 11 -14.73 -5.56 -7.56
N GLY A 12 -14.65 -4.24 -7.40
CA GLY A 12 -13.45 -3.45 -7.67
C GLY A 12 -12.37 -3.50 -6.58
N GLN A 13 -12.61 -4.16 -5.44
CA GLN A 13 -11.66 -4.26 -4.34
C GLN A 13 -10.75 -5.48 -4.44
N SER A 14 -9.68 -5.48 -3.63
CA SER A 14 -8.76 -6.62 -3.51
C SER A 14 -9.47 -7.90 -3.02
N SER A 15 -8.97 -9.07 -3.42
CA SER A 15 -9.55 -10.37 -3.03
C SER A 15 -9.56 -10.58 -1.51
N ILE A 16 -8.57 -10.03 -0.81
CA ILE A 16 -8.51 -10.02 0.65
C ILE A 16 -9.60 -9.12 1.23
N ALA A 17 -9.81 -7.91 0.68
CA ALA A 17 -10.87 -7.01 1.12
C ALA A 17 -12.27 -7.59 0.92
N GLN A 18 -12.54 -8.26 -0.20
CA GLN A 18 -13.82 -8.95 -0.43
C GLN A 18 -14.10 -10.02 0.64
N LYS A 19 -13.08 -10.80 0.99
CA LYS A 19 -13.17 -11.86 2.02
C LYS A 19 -13.27 -11.29 3.43
N VAL A 20 -12.55 -10.23 3.73
CA VAL A 20 -12.62 -9.55 5.03
C VAL A 20 -14.00 -8.91 5.20
N PHE A 21 -14.55 -8.30 4.15
CA PHE A 21 -15.87 -7.70 4.18
C PHE A 21 -16.95 -8.69 4.65
N THR A 22 -16.96 -9.94 4.18
CA THR A 22 -17.98 -10.92 4.61
C THR A 22 -17.93 -11.24 6.11
N LEU A 23 -16.78 -11.03 6.75
CA LEU A 23 -16.52 -11.34 8.16
C LEU A 23 -16.73 -10.16 9.10
N VAL A 24 -16.72 -8.92 8.60
CA VAL A 24 -16.97 -7.75 9.44
C VAL A 24 -18.43 -7.78 9.91
N PRO A 25 -18.70 -7.70 11.23
CA PRO A 25 -20.06 -7.71 11.77
C PRO A 25 -20.86 -6.47 11.34
N ILE A 26 -22.17 -6.69 11.21
CA ILE A 26 -23.14 -5.64 10.85
C ILE A 26 -23.64 -4.89 12.10
N GLN A 27 -23.84 -5.59 13.22
CA GLN A 27 -24.45 -5.02 14.43
C GLN A 27 -23.46 -4.52 15.48
N ALA A 28 -22.27 -5.11 15.55
CA ALA A 28 -21.24 -4.76 16.53
C ALA A 28 -20.02 -4.16 15.82
N ALA A 29 -19.27 -3.29 16.49
CA ALA A 29 -18.00 -2.79 15.96
C ALA A 29 -16.85 -3.66 16.48
N TRP A 30 -16.11 -4.29 15.58
CA TRP A 30 -14.97 -5.16 15.90
C TRP A 30 -13.64 -4.49 15.60
N SER A 31 -12.66 -4.75 16.46
CA SER A 31 -11.28 -4.37 16.24
C SER A 31 -10.62 -5.16 15.12
N ASN A 32 -9.51 -4.63 14.59
CA ASN A 32 -8.69 -5.32 13.59
C ASN A 32 -8.25 -6.73 14.06
N HIS A 33 -7.96 -6.91 15.36
CA HIS A 33 -7.56 -8.20 15.91
C HIS A 33 -8.70 -9.21 15.93
N GLU A 34 -9.92 -8.79 16.29
CA GLU A 34 -11.11 -9.64 16.29
C GLU A 34 -11.47 -10.10 14.87
N ILE A 35 -11.40 -9.18 13.89
CA ILE A 35 -11.66 -9.50 12.47
C ILE A 35 -10.60 -10.47 11.94
N HIS A 36 -9.32 -10.28 12.30
CA HIS A 36 -8.25 -11.20 11.92
C HIS A 36 -8.44 -12.59 12.55
N GLY A 37 -8.79 -12.67 13.84
CA GLY A 37 -9.10 -13.92 14.53
C GLY A 37 -10.29 -14.65 13.90
N ALA A 38 -11.34 -13.92 13.53
CA ALA A 38 -12.49 -14.47 12.81
C ALA A 38 -12.11 -14.96 11.42
N ALA A 39 -11.23 -14.25 10.71
CA ALA A 39 -10.76 -14.64 9.37
C ALA A 39 -9.94 -15.93 9.38
N LEU A 40 -9.09 -16.11 10.39
CA LEU A 40 -8.35 -17.34 10.63
C LEU A 40 -9.29 -18.50 11.00
N THR A 41 -10.22 -18.27 11.94
CA THR A 41 -11.20 -19.28 12.37
C THR A 41 -12.08 -19.74 11.22
N ALA A 42 -12.53 -18.81 10.37
CA ALA A 42 -13.34 -19.09 9.20
C ALA A 42 -12.55 -19.64 8.00
N LYS A 43 -11.22 -19.75 8.09
CA LYS A 43 -10.29 -20.10 6.99
C LYS A 43 -10.54 -19.29 5.70
N ALA A 44 -11.08 -18.07 5.83
CA ALA A 44 -11.44 -17.26 4.68
C ALA A 44 -10.19 -16.71 3.97
N THR A 45 -9.17 -16.35 4.75
CA THR A 45 -7.92 -15.75 4.27
C THR A 45 -6.78 -16.09 5.22
N GLY A 46 -5.64 -16.50 4.65
CA GLY A 46 -4.36 -16.66 5.37
C GLY A 46 -3.49 -15.40 5.35
N ALA A 47 -4.06 -14.25 5.01
CA ALA A 47 -3.34 -12.98 4.93
C ALA A 47 -2.89 -12.49 6.30
N SER A 48 -1.74 -11.82 6.35
CA SER A 48 -1.18 -11.29 7.60
C SER A 48 -2.07 -10.21 8.24
N PRO A 49 -1.93 -9.95 9.55
CA PRO A 49 -2.65 -8.87 10.25
C PRO A 49 -2.52 -7.49 9.59
N TYR A 50 -1.36 -7.22 8.96
CA TYR A 50 -1.09 -5.98 8.23
C TYR A 50 -1.89 -5.90 6.93
N ALA A 51 -2.01 -7.00 6.19
CA ALA A 51 -2.81 -7.07 4.97
C ALA A 51 -4.30 -6.89 5.27
N ILE A 52 -4.80 -7.45 6.38
CA ILE A 52 -6.18 -7.23 6.83
C ILE A 52 -6.40 -5.78 7.23
N ARG A 53 -5.48 -5.17 7.98
CA ARG A 53 -5.58 -3.75 8.33
C ARG A 53 -5.64 -2.85 7.09
N ARG A 54 -4.79 -3.11 6.11
CA ARG A 54 -4.78 -2.39 4.83
C ARG A 54 -6.12 -2.57 4.08
N ALA A 55 -6.62 -3.80 4.01
CA ALA A 55 -7.90 -4.11 3.39
C ALA A 55 -9.09 -3.43 4.09
N LEU A 56 -9.07 -3.32 5.43
CA LEU A 56 -10.07 -2.56 6.19
C LEU A 56 -9.99 -1.07 5.88
N GLY A 57 -8.78 -0.52 5.69
CA GLY A 57 -8.59 0.84 5.19
C GLY A 57 -9.21 1.04 3.81
N GLU A 58 -8.92 0.16 2.85
CA GLU A 58 -9.48 0.19 1.48
C GLU A 58 -11.02 0.12 1.49
N LEU A 59 -11.60 -0.74 2.33
CA LEU A 59 -13.05 -0.85 2.50
C LEU A 59 -13.69 0.38 3.15
N LYS A 60 -12.97 1.05 4.05
CA LYS A 60 -13.42 2.29 4.70
C LYS A 60 -13.41 3.44 3.72
N GLU A 61 -12.31 3.63 2.98
CA GLU A 61 -12.18 4.66 1.94
C GLU A 61 -13.24 4.48 0.84
N ALA A 62 -13.57 3.23 0.50
CA ALA A 62 -14.63 2.92 -0.45
C ALA A 62 -16.06 3.13 0.10
N GLY A 63 -16.20 3.47 1.39
CA GLY A 63 -17.48 3.71 2.05
C GLY A 63 -18.31 2.44 2.29
N LEU A 64 -17.68 1.26 2.30
CA LEU A 64 -18.33 -0.03 2.51
C LEU A 64 -18.45 -0.40 3.98
N ILE A 65 -17.48 0.03 4.78
CA ILE A 65 -17.46 -0.16 6.23
C ILE A 65 -17.31 1.20 6.91
N ARG A 66 -17.85 1.30 8.12
CA ARG A 66 -17.75 2.47 8.99
C ARG A 66 -16.79 2.19 10.13
N GLU A 67 -16.18 3.24 10.65
CA GLU A 67 -15.35 3.20 11.85
C GLU A 67 -16.00 4.07 12.93
N PRO A 68 -16.94 3.53 13.73
CA PRO A 68 -17.67 4.33 14.73
C PRO A 68 -16.78 4.82 15.87
N VAL A 69 -15.74 4.05 16.19
CA VAL A 69 -14.73 4.34 17.21
C VAL A 69 -13.38 4.01 16.60
N GLY A 70 -12.37 4.86 16.81
CA GLY A 70 -11.02 4.65 16.27
C GLY A 70 -10.51 3.24 16.55
N GLY A 71 -10.22 2.49 15.48
CA GLY A 71 -9.75 1.11 15.50
C GLY A 71 -10.84 0.03 15.54
N LYS A 72 -12.14 0.38 15.53
CA LYS A 72 -13.26 -0.57 15.46
C LYS A 72 -14.08 -0.38 14.19
N PHE A 73 -14.26 -1.46 13.44
CA PHE A 73 -14.93 -1.48 12.15
C PHE A 73 -16.30 -2.15 12.26
N GLN A 74 -17.27 -1.57 11.57
CA GLN A 74 -18.62 -2.09 11.49
C GLN A 74 -19.10 -1.99 10.05
N ARG A 75 -19.74 -3.03 9.54
CA ARG A 75 -20.39 -2.98 8.24
C ARG A 75 -21.69 -2.20 8.32
N ASP A 76 -21.87 -1.31 7.36
CA ASP A 76 -23.17 -0.68 7.18
C ASP A 76 -24.13 -1.73 6.59
N ALA A 77 -25.32 -1.86 7.18
CA ALA A 77 -26.33 -2.73 6.64
C ALA A 77 -26.82 -2.12 5.32
N ALA A 78 -26.30 -2.57 4.17
CA ALA A 78 -27.09 -2.49 2.95
C ALA A 78 -28.33 -3.33 3.22
N THR A 79 -29.42 -2.65 3.52
CA THR A 79 -30.74 -3.22 3.73
C THR A 79 -31.10 -4.10 2.54
N PRO A 80 -31.15 -5.43 2.70
CA PRO A 80 -31.99 -6.23 1.84
C PRO A 80 -33.41 -5.90 2.29
N LYS A 81 -34.25 -5.38 1.40
CA LYS A 81 -35.68 -5.36 1.64
C LYS A 81 -36.15 -6.80 1.89
N LYS A 82 -36.20 -7.22 3.15
CA LYS A 82 -37.17 -8.22 3.58
C LYS A 82 -38.41 -7.46 3.99
N ILE A 83 -39.43 -7.55 3.14
CA ILE A 83 -40.81 -7.27 3.52
C ILE A 83 -41.13 -8.19 4.70
N LYS A 84 -41.29 -7.62 5.90
CA LYS A 84 -42.31 -7.94 6.92
C LYS A 84 -42.09 -7.08 8.16
N GLU A 85 -42.93 -6.04 8.23
CA GLU A 85 -43.79 -5.69 9.37
C GLU A 85 -43.18 -5.33 10.74
N GLN A 86 -43.28 -4.02 11.04
CA GLN A 86 -43.59 -3.38 12.35
C GLN A 86 -42.62 -3.65 13.53
N ALA A 87 -42.21 -2.70 14.38
CA ALA A 87 -42.75 -1.39 14.72
C ALA A 87 -41.65 -0.58 15.47
N VAL A 88 -41.69 0.76 15.34
CA VAL A 88 -41.32 1.85 16.28
C VAL A 88 -40.01 1.72 17.10
N THR A 89 -39.09 2.67 17.27
CA THR A 89 -39.07 4.14 17.37
C THR A 89 -37.56 4.45 17.55
N GLN A 90 -36.89 5.41 16.91
CA GLN A 90 -36.75 6.79 17.41
C GLN A 90 -35.87 7.58 16.44
N VAL A 91 -36.49 8.66 15.93
CA VAL A 91 -35.96 9.98 15.62
C VAL A 91 -34.49 10.22 16.02
N ALA A 92 -33.63 10.44 15.01
CA ALA A 92 -32.49 11.34 15.12
C ALA A 92 -32.16 11.97 13.76
N LYS A 93 -32.89 13.07 13.48
CA LYS A 93 -32.47 14.26 12.74
C LYS A 93 -31.63 14.04 11.47
N GLN A 94 -32.32 14.11 10.34
CA GLN A 94 -31.77 14.59 9.07
C GLN A 94 -31.12 15.96 9.28
N ALA A 95 -29.80 16.00 9.42
CA ALA A 95 -29.02 17.18 9.09
C ALA A 95 -28.69 17.07 7.60
N VAL A 96 -29.58 17.57 6.75
CA VAL A 96 -29.26 17.90 5.36
C VAL A 96 -28.26 19.05 5.43
N VAL A 97 -26.98 18.73 5.51
CA VAL A 97 -25.92 19.70 5.27
C VAL A 97 -25.98 19.98 3.77
N SER A 98 -26.56 21.14 3.46
CA SER A 98 -26.48 21.79 2.15
C SER A 98 -25.06 21.67 1.63
N ILE A 99 -24.87 20.87 0.57
CA ILE A 99 -23.62 20.77 -0.16
C ILE A 99 -23.44 22.12 -0.84
N LYS A 100 -22.75 23.04 -0.15
CA LYS A 100 -22.15 24.19 -0.81
C LYS A 100 -21.26 23.64 -1.91
N LYS A 101 -21.52 24.08 -3.13
CA LYS A 101 -20.67 23.87 -4.31
C LYS A 101 -19.20 24.06 -3.89
N PRO A 102 -18.30 23.09 -4.14
CA PRO A 102 -16.92 23.22 -3.72
C PRO A 102 -16.20 24.15 -4.70
N GLU A 103 -16.39 25.46 -4.52
CA GLU A 103 -15.51 26.45 -5.12
C GLU A 103 -14.10 26.20 -4.56
N GLY A 104 -13.17 25.80 -5.43
CA GLY A 104 -11.77 25.52 -5.06
C GLY A 104 -11.33 24.06 -5.04
N ALA A 105 -12.23 23.07 -5.17
CA ALA A 105 -11.80 21.66 -5.19
C ALA A 105 -10.88 21.32 -6.38
N LEU A 106 -11.10 21.96 -7.54
CA LEU A 106 -10.24 21.80 -8.72
C LEU A 106 -8.87 22.46 -8.52
N ASP A 107 -8.81 23.56 -7.77
CA ASP A 107 -7.57 24.27 -7.46
C ASP A 107 -6.69 23.47 -6.49
N VAL A 108 -7.31 22.84 -5.47
CA VAL A 108 -6.63 21.89 -4.58
C VAL A 108 -6.14 20.66 -5.34
N LEU A 109 -6.95 20.11 -6.26
CA LEU A 109 -6.52 19.01 -7.12
C LEU A 109 -5.35 19.40 -8.04
N ALA A 110 -5.35 20.62 -8.57
CA ALA A 110 -4.25 21.14 -9.38
C ALA A 110 -2.96 21.29 -8.54
N SER A 111 -3.05 21.80 -7.31
CA SER A 111 -1.92 21.88 -6.38
C SER A 111 -1.36 20.49 -6.05
N LEU A 112 -2.22 19.53 -5.69
CA LEU A 112 -1.81 18.16 -5.39
C LEU A 112 -1.17 17.47 -6.60
N SER A 113 -1.69 17.73 -7.81
CA SER A 113 -1.09 17.22 -9.04
C SER A 113 0.30 17.82 -9.27
N GLY A 114 0.48 19.12 -8.98
CA GLY A 114 1.78 19.79 -9.03
C GLY A 114 2.79 19.21 -8.03
N GLU A 115 2.36 18.94 -6.80
CA GLU A 115 3.21 18.30 -5.77
C GLU A 115 3.69 16.91 -6.20
N VAL A 116 2.81 16.10 -6.80
CA VAL A 116 3.17 14.76 -7.30
C VAL A 116 4.18 14.85 -8.45
N VAL A 117 4.00 15.80 -9.37
CA VAL A 117 4.95 16.01 -10.48
C VAL A 117 6.31 16.46 -9.95
N SER A 118 6.33 17.42 -9.02
CA SER A 118 7.57 17.89 -8.39
C SER A 118 8.33 16.75 -7.68
N LEU A 119 7.60 15.90 -6.94
CA LEU A 119 8.19 14.74 -6.28
C LEU A 119 8.76 13.74 -7.29
N ALA A 120 8.06 13.50 -8.40
CA ALA A 120 8.54 12.61 -9.46
C ALA A 120 9.81 13.15 -10.13
N ASP A 121 9.90 14.46 -10.33
CA ASP A 121 11.09 15.12 -10.88
C ASP A 121 12.28 15.00 -9.93
N ASP A 122 12.08 15.25 -8.64
CA ASP A 122 13.12 15.10 -7.62
C ASP A 122 13.61 13.66 -7.50
N PHE A 123 12.70 12.70 -7.50
CA PHE A 123 13.05 11.28 -7.48
C PHE A 123 13.84 10.89 -8.73
N SER A 124 13.40 11.35 -9.90
CA SER A 124 14.10 11.10 -11.17
C SER A 124 15.51 11.68 -11.18
N ARG A 125 15.69 12.89 -10.65
CA ARG A 125 17.02 13.52 -10.49
C ARG A 125 17.91 12.71 -9.56
N ARG A 126 17.40 12.30 -8.40
CA ARG A 126 18.15 11.47 -7.44
C ARG A 126 18.54 10.12 -8.03
N MET A 127 17.63 9.48 -8.76
CA MET A 127 17.88 8.19 -9.39
C MET A 127 18.95 8.30 -10.48
N LYS A 128 18.90 9.35 -11.32
CA LYS A 128 19.95 9.63 -12.31
C LYS A 128 21.31 9.88 -11.66
N ALA A 129 21.36 10.69 -10.60
CA ALA A 129 22.60 10.94 -9.87
C ALA A 129 23.18 9.67 -9.24
N LEU A 130 22.33 8.78 -8.72
CA LEU A 130 22.77 7.47 -8.22
C LEU A 130 23.35 6.60 -9.34
N ALA A 131 22.69 6.55 -10.50
CA ALA A 131 23.18 5.80 -11.67
C ALA A 131 24.57 6.30 -12.11
N SER A 132 24.77 7.62 -12.23
CA SER A 132 26.07 8.18 -12.58
C SER A 132 27.16 7.83 -11.57
N ARG A 133 26.85 7.82 -10.27
CA ARG A 133 27.82 7.39 -9.25
C ARG A 133 28.17 5.90 -9.35
N ILE A 134 27.20 5.06 -9.72
CA ILE A 134 27.46 3.63 -9.95
C ILE A 134 28.38 3.45 -11.15
N GLU A 135 28.16 4.18 -12.24
CA GLU A 135 29.03 4.17 -13.42
C GLU A 135 30.46 4.62 -13.08
N GLU A 136 30.62 5.70 -12.32
CA GLU A 136 31.92 6.21 -11.87
C GLU A 136 32.67 5.19 -10.99
N VAL A 137 31.96 4.56 -10.05
CA VAL A 137 32.55 3.51 -9.20
C VAL A 137 32.93 2.29 -10.03
N ALA A 138 32.09 1.88 -10.98
CA ALA A 138 32.38 0.76 -11.86
C ALA A 138 33.64 1.01 -12.71
N LEU A 139 33.78 2.21 -13.29
CA LEU A 139 34.99 2.64 -14.00
C LEU A 139 36.23 2.60 -13.09
N SER A 140 36.11 3.13 -11.88
CA SER A 140 37.22 3.15 -10.92
C SER A 140 37.66 1.75 -10.51
N VAL A 141 36.71 0.84 -10.28
CA VAL A 141 36.99 -0.56 -9.95
C VAL A 141 37.67 -1.27 -11.11
N GLU A 142 37.25 -1.04 -12.35
CA GLU A 142 37.89 -1.66 -13.52
C GLU A 142 39.35 -1.21 -13.66
N VAL A 143 39.62 0.09 -13.49
CA VAL A 143 40.99 0.63 -13.48
C VAL A 143 41.82 0.00 -12.35
N GLU A 144 41.26 -0.14 -11.16
CA GLU A 144 41.94 -0.82 -10.04
C GLU A 144 42.22 -2.30 -10.36
N ARG A 145 41.29 -3.01 -11.01
CA ARG A 145 41.50 -4.41 -11.41
C ARG A 145 42.62 -4.53 -12.43
N GLU A 146 42.65 -3.67 -13.44
CA GLU A 146 43.68 -3.68 -14.48
C GLU A 146 45.06 -3.38 -13.91
N THR A 147 45.17 -2.34 -13.08
CA THR A 147 46.43 -1.97 -12.42
C THR A 147 46.94 -3.07 -11.48
N ASN A 148 46.05 -3.69 -10.71
CA ASN A 148 46.41 -4.80 -9.83
C ASN A 148 46.84 -6.04 -10.63
N ALA A 149 46.15 -6.38 -11.72
CA ALA A 149 46.53 -7.47 -12.61
C ALA A 149 47.94 -7.26 -13.19
N ALA A 150 48.25 -6.03 -13.62
CA ALA A 150 49.58 -5.68 -14.11
C ALA A 150 50.66 -5.79 -13.01
N ALA A 151 50.37 -5.34 -11.78
CA ALA A 151 51.28 -5.44 -10.65
C ALA A 151 51.57 -6.91 -10.28
N VAL A 152 50.53 -7.75 -10.21
CA VAL A 152 50.66 -9.18 -9.95
C VAL A 152 51.47 -9.87 -11.06
N GLY A 153 51.26 -9.49 -12.32
CA GLY A 153 52.06 -9.97 -13.45
C GLY A 153 53.55 -9.68 -13.29
N LYS A 154 53.90 -8.44 -12.96
CA LYS A 154 55.31 -8.04 -12.70
C LYS A 154 55.90 -8.78 -11.50
N LEU A 155 55.14 -8.96 -10.42
CA LEU A 155 55.60 -9.72 -9.25
C LEU A 155 55.90 -11.17 -9.60
N LYS A 156 55.08 -11.82 -10.43
CA LYS A 156 55.34 -13.17 -10.93
C LYS A 156 56.61 -13.23 -11.77
N GLN A 157 56.81 -12.27 -12.69
CA GLN A 157 58.04 -12.19 -13.48
C GLN A 157 59.29 -12.04 -12.60
N LEU A 158 59.23 -11.17 -11.59
CA LEU A 158 60.34 -11.01 -10.63
C LEU A 158 60.59 -12.31 -9.83
N GLN A 159 59.52 -13.00 -9.42
CA GLN A 159 59.64 -14.28 -8.74
C GLN A 159 60.30 -15.36 -9.62
N GLU A 160 59.96 -15.41 -10.91
CA GLU A 160 60.57 -16.31 -11.88
C GLU A 160 62.06 -16.00 -12.10
N LEU A 161 62.41 -14.72 -12.24
CA LEU A 161 63.81 -14.28 -12.37
C LEU A 161 64.63 -14.63 -11.12
N LEU A 162 64.09 -14.39 -9.93
CA LEU A 162 64.76 -14.76 -8.67
C LEU A 162 64.95 -16.27 -8.53
N LYS A 163 63.96 -17.08 -8.93
CA LYS A 163 64.10 -18.54 -8.98
C LYS A 163 65.19 -18.98 -9.96
N GLY A 164 65.28 -18.33 -11.12
CA GLY A 164 66.29 -18.63 -12.14
C GLY A 164 67.72 -18.30 -11.72
N ILE A 165 67.93 -17.36 -10.79
CA ILE A 165 69.26 -17.00 -10.23
C ILE A 165 69.61 -17.86 -9.01
N SER A 166 68.61 -18.49 -8.38
CA SER A 166 68.75 -19.34 -7.19
C SER A 166 69.08 -20.82 -7.49
N GLN A 167 69.19 -21.20 -8.76
CA GLN A 167 69.65 -22.53 -9.21
C GLN A 167 71.06 -22.44 -9.80
#